data_AF-A0A8K0L6X8-F1
#
_entry.id   AF-A0A8K0L6X8-F1
#
_cell.length_a   1.000
_cell.length_b   1.000
_cell.length_c   1.000
_cell.angle_alpha   90.00
_cell.angle_beta   90.00
_cell.angle_gamma   90.00
#
_symmetry.space_group_name_H-M   'P 1'
#
loop_
_entity.id
_entity.type
_entity.pdbx_description
1 polymer ?
#
loop_
_entity_poly.entity_id
_entity_poly.type
_entity_poly.pdbx_seq_one_letter_code
_entity_poly.pdbx_strand_id
1 'polypeptide(L)'
;MEAFVTKKRLRPVQNPEQSSEEDSTEVKLVILESLQPGLPQDILLEALLNSDGDVEKAAASLSGEEFVPPPIKRFRSVGYQSSLSSTFKAPNGAPASGVPRQLTKKGRTLHLFTPEDIENHTPCSIIHNFLPPAQADALLLELLKEAPTYWKGEFQLFDRTVVSPHTFCFYVTDEKAADEQRKDYYYQGAEVPDVRILKPEMQKIRVCVEETVNNEIQRRIRDFYPGGKKLRYQNPKPFDANCAFVNVYAGGAENVGYHADQLTYLGPRAVIGSLSLGVAREFRVRRIVPRDKDDKAADDAAADTQGQIAIHLPHNSLLVMHAEMQEEWKHSIAPAPSIDPHPLAGNKRINITYRHYKESMHPRFTPRCKCGVPVSLKCSMKSAVNRGRYMWTCDMSYQIGQKGCNFFEWAEFDDDGEPLWPAKGGGK
;
A
#
# COMPACT_ATOMS: atom_id res chain seq x y z
N MET A 1 -50.22 19.32 -50.50
CA MET A 1 -49.82 19.03 -49.11
C MET A 1 -48.34 19.34 -49.01
N GLU A 2 -47.96 20.62 -49.10
CA GLU A 2 -47.79 21.54 -47.96
C GLU A 2 -46.69 21.10 -46.96
N ALA A 3 -45.55 21.76 -47.15
CA ALA A 3 -44.59 22.35 -46.19
C ALA A 3 -44.53 21.90 -44.71
N PHE A 4 -43.27 21.75 -44.26
CA PHE A 4 -42.67 22.19 -42.99
C PHE A 4 -43.57 22.28 -41.73
N VAL A 5 -43.12 21.66 -40.63
CA VAL A 5 -42.76 22.36 -39.37
C VAL A 5 -42.22 21.34 -38.35
N THR A 6 -40.94 21.52 -38.01
CA THR A 6 -40.27 21.05 -36.79
C THR A 6 -41.00 21.55 -35.54
N LYS A 7 -41.54 20.64 -34.72
CA LYS A 7 -41.97 20.97 -33.35
C LYS A 7 -40.79 20.80 -32.38
N LYS A 8 -40.15 21.94 -32.07
CA LYS A 8 -39.32 22.14 -30.87
C LYS A 8 -40.10 21.70 -29.64
N ARG A 9 -39.55 20.77 -28.86
CA ARG A 9 -40.00 20.52 -27.48
C ARG A 9 -39.34 21.56 -26.57
N LEU A 10 -40.17 22.35 -25.90
CA LEU A 10 -39.80 23.46 -25.03
C LEU A 10 -38.92 22.99 -23.86
N ARG A 11 -37.82 23.70 -23.60
CA ARG A 11 -37.05 23.64 -22.36
C ARG A 11 -37.88 24.28 -21.23
N PRO A 12 -37.88 23.73 -20.01
CA PRO A 12 -38.45 24.43 -18.86
C PRO A 12 -37.64 25.69 -18.57
N VAL A 13 -38.33 26.80 -18.40
CA VAL A 13 -37.78 28.06 -17.87
C VAL A 13 -37.43 27.82 -16.39
N GLN A 14 -36.16 27.96 -16.03
CA GLN A 14 -35.74 28.08 -14.63
C GLN A 14 -35.46 29.56 -14.34
N ASN A 15 -35.96 30.02 -13.20
CA ASN A 15 -35.76 31.36 -12.65
C ASN A 15 -34.26 31.67 -12.45
N PRO A 16 -33.85 32.95 -12.54
CA PRO A 16 -32.44 33.35 -12.53
C PRO A 16 -31.96 33.63 -11.10
N GLU A 17 -31.56 32.61 -10.34
CA GLU A 17 -30.78 32.84 -9.11
C GLU A 17 -29.70 31.75 -8.93
N GLN A 18 -28.45 32.20 -8.81
CA GLN A 18 -27.24 31.50 -8.37
C GLN A 18 -26.62 30.45 -9.32
N SER A 19 -25.90 30.91 -10.35
CA SER A 19 -24.77 30.17 -10.91
C SER A 19 -23.53 30.39 -10.02
N SER A 20 -23.17 29.42 -9.20
CA SER A 20 -21.81 29.35 -8.66
C SER A 20 -20.90 28.78 -9.75
N GLU A 21 -20.36 29.65 -10.61
CA GLU A 21 -19.18 29.28 -11.38
C GLU A 21 -18.06 29.05 -10.37
N GLU A 22 -17.63 27.79 -10.20
CA GLU A 22 -16.42 27.48 -9.45
C GLU A 22 -15.24 28.02 -10.25
N ASP A 23 -14.77 29.21 -9.90
CA ASP A 23 -13.59 29.82 -10.53
C ASP A 23 -12.41 28.84 -10.51
N SER A 24 -11.71 28.74 -11.64
CA SER A 24 -10.46 27.97 -11.75
C SER A 24 -9.45 28.41 -10.68
N THR A 25 -8.64 27.48 -10.19
CA THR A 25 -7.58 27.78 -9.20
C THR A 25 -6.67 28.91 -9.64
N GLU A 26 -6.39 29.04 -10.94
CA GLU A 26 -5.60 30.15 -11.49
C GLU A 26 -6.29 31.50 -11.31
N VAL A 27 -7.61 31.57 -11.50
CA VAL A 27 -8.41 32.79 -11.30
C VAL A 27 -8.42 33.16 -9.82
N LYS A 28 -8.62 32.18 -8.94
CA LYS A 28 -8.60 32.38 -7.49
C LYS A 28 -7.25 32.86 -6.96
N LEU A 29 -6.15 32.37 -7.53
CA LEU A 29 -4.80 32.84 -7.21
C LEU A 29 -4.58 34.29 -7.64
N VAL A 30 -5.03 34.67 -8.85
CA VAL A 30 -4.95 36.07 -9.32
C VAL A 30 -5.78 37.01 -8.45
N ILE A 31 -6.97 36.57 -8.00
CA ILE A 31 -7.79 37.35 -7.07
C ILE A 31 -7.06 37.49 -5.72
N LEU A 32 -6.47 36.41 -5.20
CA LEU A 32 -5.74 36.45 -3.93
C LEU A 32 -4.47 37.30 -3.99
N GLU A 33 -3.75 37.28 -5.12
CA GLU A 33 -2.59 38.12 -5.39
C GLU A 33 -2.96 39.61 -5.45
N SER A 34 -4.14 39.94 -5.97
CA SER A 34 -4.70 41.30 -5.95
C SER A 34 -5.06 41.76 -4.54
N LEU A 35 -5.58 40.86 -3.70
CA LEU A 35 -5.96 41.15 -2.31
C LEU A 35 -4.76 41.22 -1.36
N GLN A 36 -3.66 40.50 -1.65
CA GLN A 36 -2.44 40.43 -0.84
C GLN A 36 -1.19 40.66 -1.70
N PRO A 37 -0.97 41.89 -2.21
CA PRO A 37 0.11 42.18 -3.14
C PRO A 37 1.49 42.02 -2.48
N GLY A 38 2.40 41.34 -3.18
CA GLY A 38 3.80 41.19 -2.77
C GLY A 38 4.16 39.85 -2.11
N LEU A 39 3.20 38.94 -1.92
CA LEU A 39 3.46 37.59 -1.45
C LEU A 39 3.83 36.63 -2.60
N PRO A 40 4.81 35.73 -2.40
CA PRO A 40 5.11 34.65 -3.33
C PRO A 40 3.89 33.75 -3.64
N GLN A 41 3.80 33.29 -4.90
CA GLN A 41 2.65 32.52 -5.40
C GLN A 41 2.44 31.17 -4.69
N ASP A 42 3.51 30.56 -4.19
CA ASP A 42 3.46 29.34 -3.37
C ASP A 42 2.76 29.56 -2.03
N ILE A 43 2.97 30.71 -1.39
CA ILE A 43 2.27 31.09 -0.14
C ILE A 43 0.78 31.35 -0.41
N LEU A 44 0.46 32.04 -1.51
CA LEU A 44 -0.92 32.29 -1.92
C LEU A 44 -1.66 30.98 -2.23
N LEU A 45 -1.00 30.05 -2.91
CA LEU A 45 -1.56 28.72 -3.19
C LEU A 45 -1.77 27.89 -1.93
N GLU A 46 -0.83 27.95 -0.98
CA GLU A 46 -0.97 27.27 0.30
C GLU A 46 -2.14 27.83 1.14
N ALA A 47 -2.29 29.15 1.21
CA ALA A 47 -3.42 29.79 1.88
C ALA A 47 -4.77 29.42 1.23
N LEU A 48 -4.81 29.34 -0.10
CA LEU A 48 -5.98 28.94 -0.86
C LEU A 48 -6.36 27.47 -0.63
N LEU A 49 -5.35 26.58 -0.58
CA LEU A 49 -5.52 25.15 -0.27
C LEU A 49 -6.03 24.94 1.16
N ASN A 50 -5.49 25.71 2.11
CA ASN A 50 -5.90 25.66 3.53
C ASN A 50 -7.31 26.22 3.76
N SER A 51 -7.82 27.00 2.81
CA SER A 51 -9.15 27.60 2.85
C SER A 51 -10.16 26.85 1.96
N ASP A 52 -9.85 25.63 1.51
CA ASP A 52 -10.68 24.82 0.60
C ASP A 52 -11.10 25.60 -0.67
N GLY A 53 -10.22 26.46 -1.19
CA GLY A 53 -10.50 27.27 -2.38
C GLY A 53 -11.38 28.50 -2.15
N ASP A 54 -11.61 28.87 -0.88
CA ASP A 54 -12.31 30.10 -0.47
C ASP A 54 -11.31 31.25 -0.37
N VAL A 55 -11.42 32.20 -1.31
CA VAL A 55 -10.50 33.33 -1.46
C VAL A 55 -10.59 34.30 -0.27
N GLU A 56 -11.78 34.50 0.31
CA GLU A 56 -11.97 35.44 1.41
C GLU A 56 -11.33 34.92 2.71
N LYS A 57 -11.50 33.61 2.98
CA LYS A 57 -10.82 32.96 4.12
C LYS A 57 -9.30 32.92 3.94
N ALA A 58 -8.83 32.66 2.72
CA ALA A 58 -7.41 32.65 2.42
C ALA A 58 -6.80 34.05 2.65
N ALA A 59 -7.47 35.11 2.17
CA ALA A 59 -7.00 36.48 2.36
C ALA A 59 -6.99 36.89 3.85
N ALA A 60 -8.01 36.49 4.62
CA ALA A 60 -8.07 36.76 6.06
C ALA A 60 -6.99 36.03 6.86
N SER A 61 -6.54 34.87 6.39
CA SER A 61 -5.43 34.12 7.02
C SER A 61 -4.05 34.77 6.79
N LEU A 62 -3.91 35.55 5.72
CA LEU A 62 -2.67 36.19 5.31
C LEU A 62 -2.46 37.60 5.89
N SER A 63 -3.54 38.28 6.28
CA SER A 63 -3.49 39.64 6.83
C SER A 63 -3.11 39.72 8.32
N GLY A 64 -2.72 38.59 8.93
CA GLY A 64 -2.62 38.43 10.38
C GLY A 64 -1.25 38.62 11.06
N GLU A 65 -0.09 38.54 10.38
CA GLU A 65 1.21 38.62 11.06
C GLU A 65 2.33 39.27 10.21
N GLU A 66 3.16 40.12 10.82
CA GLU A 66 4.40 40.65 10.22
C GLU A 66 5.43 39.53 10.00
N PHE A 67 5.64 39.13 8.74
CA PHE A 67 6.58 38.07 8.38
C PHE A 67 7.97 38.65 8.05
N VAL A 68 9.00 38.31 8.84
CA VAL A 68 10.41 38.54 8.49
C VAL A 68 10.95 37.28 7.79
N PRO A 69 11.38 37.35 6.52
CA PRO A 69 11.80 36.17 5.78
C PRO A 69 13.19 35.67 6.23
N PRO A 70 13.38 34.35 6.45
CA PRO A 70 14.70 33.78 6.67
C PRO A 70 15.50 33.66 5.35
N PRO A 71 16.85 33.56 5.42
CA PRO A 71 17.69 33.61 4.23
C PRO A 71 17.53 32.35 3.36
N ILE A 72 17.38 32.60 2.06
CA ILE A 72 17.21 31.59 1.01
C ILE A 72 18.46 30.70 0.92
N LYS A 73 18.33 29.42 1.27
CA LYS A 73 19.25 28.36 0.80
C LYS A 73 18.60 27.64 -0.37
N ARG A 74 19.16 27.83 -1.57
CA ARG A 74 18.78 27.10 -2.78
C ARG A 74 19.16 25.62 -2.63
N PHE A 75 18.18 24.76 -2.38
CA PHE A 75 18.27 23.33 -2.66
C PHE A 75 17.38 23.01 -3.87
N ARG A 76 18.01 22.57 -4.96
CA ARG A 76 17.32 21.90 -6.06
C ARG A 76 17.33 20.40 -5.76
N SER A 77 16.25 19.90 -5.14
CA SER A 77 15.89 18.48 -5.16
C SER A 77 14.38 18.35 -5.02
N VAL A 78 13.79 17.62 -5.95
CA VAL A 78 12.36 17.40 -6.16
C VAL A 78 11.77 16.57 -5.01
N GLY A 79 10.62 17.00 -4.46
CA GLY A 79 9.66 16.10 -3.81
C GLY A 79 9.44 16.23 -2.28
N TYR A 80 9.76 17.35 -1.63
CA TYR A 80 9.40 17.54 -0.21
C TYR A 80 8.20 18.50 -0.07
N GLN A 81 7.08 17.98 0.43
CA GLN A 81 5.97 18.77 0.99
C GLN A 81 5.76 18.40 2.47
N SER A 82 5.22 19.36 3.23
CA SER A 82 5.25 19.52 4.68
C SER A 82 4.48 18.47 5.50
N SER A 83 4.90 18.30 6.75
CA SER A 83 4.35 17.36 7.76
C SER A 83 2.98 17.77 8.31
N LEU A 84 2.12 16.82 8.70
CA LEU A 84 0.84 17.14 9.37
C LEU A 84 1.03 17.80 10.75
N SER A 85 2.19 17.62 11.38
CA SER A 85 2.55 18.21 12.67
C SER A 85 2.68 19.75 12.66
N SER A 86 2.86 20.39 11.50
CA SER A 86 2.79 21.86 11.42
C SER A 86 1.36 22.39 11.43
N THR A 87 0.36 21.53 11.22
CA THR A 87 -1.05 21.89 11.06
C THR A 87 -1.83 21.88 12.40
N PHE A 88 -1.28 21.31 13.48
CA PHE A 88 -1.99 21.14 14.77
C PHE A 88 -1.28 21.73 16.00
N LYS A 89 -0.46 22.77 15.83
CA LYS A 89 -0.01 23.56 16.99
C LYS A 89 -1.12 24.53 17.41
N ALA A 90 -1.71 24.30 18.58
CA ALA A 90 -2.51 25.31 19.26
C ALA A 90 -1.61 26.52 19.61
N PRO A 91 -2.16 27.75 19.72
CA PRO A 91 -1.36 28.98 19.91
C PRO A 91 -0.47 28.99 21.15
N ASN A 92 -0.69 28.08 22.11
CA ASN A 92 -0.05 28.09 23.42
C ASN A 92 0.80 26.84 23.75
N GLY A 93 1.35 26.14 22.76
CA GLY A 93 2.45 25.18 22.99
C GLY A 93 2.19 23.99 23.93
N ALA A 94 0.95 23.73 24.35
CA ALA A 94 0.59 22.56 25.16
C ALA A 94 0.17 21.38 24.27
N PRO A 95 0.49 20.12 24.63
CA PRO A 95 0.04 18.95 23.89
C PRO A 95 -1.49 18.84 24.00
N ALA A 96 -2.18 18.74 22.85
CA ALA A 96 -3.61 18.54 22.82
C ALA A 96 -3.95 17.15 23.37
N SER A 97 -4.32 17.08 24.65
CA SER A 97 -4.98 15.92 25.24
C SER A 97 -6.40 15.84 24.68
N GLY A 98 -6.58 15.08 23.61
CA GLY A 98 -7.89 14.85 23.00
C GLY A 98 -7.86 13.65 22.07
N VAL A 99 -8.84 12.77 22.23
CA VAL A 99 -9.13 11.58 21.39
C VAL A 99 -8.85 11.88 19.91
N PRO A 100 -8.13 11.01 19.15
CA PRO A 100 -7.78 11.28 17.77
C PRO A 100 -9.05 11.48 16.92
N ARG A 101 -9.26 12.71 16.44
CA ARG A 101 -10.32 13.04 15.48
C ARG A 101 -10.06 12.29 14.18
N GLN A 102 -11.14 11.77 13.60
CA GLN A 102 -11.17 11.02 12.35
C GLN A 102 -10.49 11.81 11.20
N LEU A 103 -9.26 11.42 10.83
CA LEU A 103 -8.50 12.06 9.75
C LEU A 103 -8.98 11.68 8.34
N THR A 104 -9.68 10.57 8.21
CA THR A 104 -10.17 10.06 6.92
C THR A 104 -11.68 10.19 6.81
N LYS A 105 -12.14 10.95 5.81
CA LYS A 105 -13.57 11.09 5.45
C LYS A 105 -13.86 10.27 4.19
N LYS A 106 -15.08 9.72 4.09
CA LYS A 106 -15.55 8.98 2.91
C LYS A 106 -15.31 9.81 1.64
N GLY A 107 -14.55 9.25 0.69
CA GLY A 107 -14.27 9.88 -0.61
C GLY A 107 -13.02 10.76 -0.69
N ARG A 108 -12.30 11.04 0.42
CA ARG A 108 -11.05 11.82 0.39
C ARG A 108 -9.87 10.96 0.84
N THR A 109 -8.83 10.88 0.02
CA THR A 109 -7.59 10.16 0.33
C THR A 109 -6.74 11.03 1.26
N LEU A 110 -6.28 10.48 2.38
CA LEU A 110 -5.31 11.13 3.25
C LEU A 110 -3.91 10.83 2.72
N HIS A 111 -3.17 11.85 2.33
CA HIS A 111 -1.80 11.69 1.86
C HIS A 111 -0.83 11.89 3.02
N LEU A 112 0.03 10.90 3.25
CA LEU A 112 1.08 10.96 4.27
C LEU A 112 2.44 11.05 3.58
N PHE A 113 3.27 11.96 4.08
CA PHE A 113 4.57 12.28 3.49
C PHE A 113 5.74 12.01 4.43
N THR A 114 5.54 12.16 5.74
CA THR A 114 6.61 11.96 6.72
C THR A 114 6.60 10.54 7.28
N PRO A 115 7.78 9.98 7.64
CA PRO A 115 7.84 8.69 8.31
C PRO A 115 7.01 8.61 9.60
N GLU A 116 7.03 9.68 10.41
CA GLU A 116 6.25 9.77 11.66
C GLU A 116 4.74 9.70 11.40
N ASP A 117 4.24 10.47 10.43
CA ASP A 117 2.82 10.43 10.08
C ASP A 117 2.42 9.04 9.56
N ILE A 118 3.26 8.42 8.73
CA ILE A 118 2.99 7.08 8.19
C ILE A 118 2.87 6.06 9.32
N GLU A 119 3.80 6.06 10.27
CA GLU A 119 3.86 5.09 11.37
C GLU A 119 2.73 5.25 12.38
N ASN A 120 2.29 6.49 12.61
CA ASN A 120 1.21 6.81 13.54
C ASN A 120 -0.18 6.44 12.99
N HIS A 121 -0.33 6.39 11.67
CA HIS A 121 -1.64 6.16 11.03
C HIS A 121 -1.74 4.81 10.31
N THR A 122 -0.64 4.09 10.15
CA THR A 122 -0.57 2.83 9.41
C THR A 122 0.36 1.84 10.11
N PRO A 123 0.25 0.54 9.79
CA PRO A 123 1.20 -0.48 10.24
C PRO A 123 2.45 -0.52 9.37
N CYS A 124 2.88 0.62 8.84
CA CYS A 124 4.04 0.71 7.96
C CYS A 124 5.08 1.66 8.55
N SER A 125 6.37 1.38 8.31
CA SER A 125 7.45 2.36 8.42
C SER A 125 8.13 2.54 7.07
N ILE A 126 8.72 3.71 6.85
CA ILE A 126 9.41 4.03 5.60
C ILE A 126 10.82 4.58 5.88
N ILE A 127 11.78 4.08 5.12
CA ILE A 127 13.16 4.55 5.11
C ILE A 127 13.43 5.13 3.73
N HIS A 128 13.58 6.45 3.67
CA HIS A 128 13.95 7.15 2.43
C HIS A 128 15.45 7.10 2.18
N ASN A 129 15.86 7.15 0.91
CA ASN A 129 17.26 7.06 0.49
C ASN A 129 17.95 5.84 1.11
N PHE A 130 17.26 4.70 1.08
CA PHE A 130 17.63 3.52 1.84
C PHE A 130 19.04 3.02 1.50
N LEU A 131 19.34 2.88 0.21
CA LEU A 131 20.65 2.49 -0.28
C LEU A 131 21.53 3.72 -0.59
N PRO A 132 22.87 3.60 -0.51
CA PRO A 132 23.77 4.56 -1.15
C PRO A 132 23.39 4.74 -2.64
N PRO A 133 23.42 5.98 -3.18
CA PRO A 133 22.95 6.24 -4.56
C PRO A 133 23.56 5.32 -5.63
N ALA A 134 24.86 5.07 -5.56
CA ALA A 134 25.54 4.18 -6.51
C ALA A 134 25.02 2.73 -6.46
N GLN A 135 24.63 2.23 -5.28
CA GLN A 135 24.06 0.89 -5.13
C GLN A 135 22.60 0.84 -5.62
N ALA A 136 21.81 1.90 -5.35
CA ALA A 136 20.46 2.02 -5.87
C ALA A 136 20.43 2.04 -7.40
N ASP A 137 21.34 2.81 -8.02
CA ASP A 137 21.49 2.88 -9.47
C ASP A 137 21.95 1.56 -10.07
N ALA A 138 22.94 0.88 -9.46
CA ALA A 138 23.41 -0.42 -9.92
C ALA A 138 22.30 -1.48 -9.92
N LEU A 139 21.55 -1.57 -8.81
CA LEU A 139 20.41 -2.47 -8.67
C LEU A 139 19.29 -2.13 -9.68
N LEU A 140 18.97 -0.85 -9.84
CA LEU A 140 17.97 -0.40 -10.80
C LEU A 140 18.37 -0.78 -12.24
N LEU A 141 19.62 -0.56 -12.63
CA LEU A 141 20.12 -0.90 -13.96
C LEU A 141 20.16 -2.41 -14.21
N GLU A 142 20.50 -3.21 -13.20
CA GLU A 142 20.42 -4.68 -13.28
C GLU A 142 18.98 -5.13 -13.55
N LEU A 143 18.02 -4.64 -12.78
CA LEU A 143 16.61 -5.02 -12.92
C LEU A 143 15.96 -4.47 -14.20
N LEU A 144 16.38 -3.29 -14.68
CA LEU A 144 15.91 -2.75 -15.95
C LEU A 144 16.33 -3.62 -17.15
N LYS A 145 17.46 -4.32 -17.06
CA LYS A 145 17.88 -5.29 -18.09
C LYS A 145 17.01 -6.55 -18.07
N GLU A 146 16.58 -7.00 -16.91
CA GLU A 146 15.73 -8.17 -16.75
C GLU A 146 14.25 -7.89 -17.07
N ALA A 147 13.77 -6.68 -16.77
CA ALA A 147 12.36 -6.29 -16.87
C ALA A 147 11.64 -6.64 -18.20
N PRO A 148 12.26 -6.53 -19.39
CA PRO A 148 11.62 -6.93 -20.65
C PRO A 148 11.23 -8.41 -20.72
N THR A 149 11.85 -9.26 -19.90
CA THR A 149 11.59 -10.71 -19.85
C THR A 149 10.53 -11.11 -18.83
N TYR A 150 9.99 -10.16 -18.07
CA TYR A 150 9.02 -10.45 -17.02
C TYR A 150 7.63 -10.69 -17.62
N TRP A 151 6.88 -11.56 -16.97
CA TRP A 151 5.61 -12.06 -17.48
C TRP A 151 4.42 -11.33 -16.84
N LYS A 152 3.24 -11.43 -17.47
CA LYS A 152 1.97 -10.93 -16.93
C LYS A 152 1.10 -12.09 -16.45
N GLY A 153 0.69 -12.02 -15.19
CA GLY A 153 -0.29 -12.92 -14.57
C GLY A 153 -1.61 -12.99 -15.34
N GLU A 154 -2.12 -14.17 -15.64
CA GLU A 154 -3.53 -14.37 -15.98
C GLU A 154 -4.22 -15.13 -14.86
N PHE A 155 -5.40 -14.65 -14.43
CA PHE A 155 -6.14 -15.27 -13.34
C PHE A 155 -7.65 -15.01 -13.45
N GLN A 156 -8.45 -15.80 -12.72
CA GLN A 156 -9.90 -15.65 -12.68
C GLN A 156 -10.31 -14.69 -11.55
N LEU A 157 -11.13 -13.68 -11.87
CA LEU A 157 -11.75 -12.78 -10.90
C LEU A 157 -13.23 -12.58 -11.24
N PHE A 158 -14.13 -12.96 -10.33
CA PHE A 158 -15.60 -12.90 -10.54
C PHE A 158 -16.04 -13.55 -11.86
N ASP A 159 -15.57 -14.78 -12.11
CA ASP A 159 -15.85 -15.56 -13.33
C ASP A 159 -15.38 -14.90 -14.64
N ARG A 160 -14.49 -13.91 -14.55
CA ARG A 160 -13.82 -13.30 -15.70
C ARG A 160 -12.32 -13.57 -15.67
N THR A 161 -11.76 -13.96 -16.79
CA THR A 161 -10.30 -14.00 -16.96
C THR A 161 -9.78 -12.58 -17.07
N VAL A 162 -8.82 -12.23 -16.22
CA VAL A 162 -8.17 -10.92 -16.20
C VAL A 162 -6.67 -11.10 -16.28
N VAL A 163 -5.99 -10.11 -16.86
CA VAL A 163 -4.53 -10.05 -16.97
C VAL A 163 -4.01 -9.00 -16.01
N SER A 164 -2.91 -9.30 -15.33
CA SER A 164 -2.21 -8.35 -14.48
C SER A 164 -1.81 -7.13 -15.32
N PRO A 165 -2.13 -5.90 -14.85
CA PRO A 165 -1.76 -4.68 -15.57
C PRO A 165 -0.28 -4.33 -15.42
N HIS A 166 0.51 -5.10 -14.66
CA HIS A 166 1.96 -4.96 -14.50
C HIS A 166 2.66 -6.31 -14.74
N THR A 167 3.97 -6.28 -14.97
CA THR A 167 4.78 -7.50 -15.13
C THR A 167 5.52 -7.84 -13.84
N PHE A 168 5.85 -9.12 -13.64
CA PHE A 168 6.62 -9.53 -12.48
C PHE A 168 7.48 -10.77 -12.74
N CYS A 169 8.39 -11.03 -11.80
CA CYS A 169 9.19 -12.26 -11.71
C CYS A 169 9.41 -12.62 -10.24
N PHE A 170 9.49 -13.91 -9.94
CA PHE A 170 9.74 -14.40 -8.59
C PHE A 170 11.19 -14.83 -8.44
N TYR A 171 11.82 -14.38 -7.37
CA TYR A 171 13.23 -14.63 -7.07
C TYR A 171 13.41 -15.36 -5.75
N VAL A 172 14.40 -16.26 -5.69
CA VAL A 172 14.80 -17.04 -4.51
C VAL A 172 16.32 -17.07 -4.33
N THR A 173 16.80 -17.54 -3.19
CA THR A 173 18.21 -17.43 -2.78
C THR A 173 19.21 -18.18 -3.65
N ASP A 174 18.85 -19.39 -4.09
CA ASP A 174 19.73 -20.32 -4.77
C ASP A 174 18.94 -21.32 -5.62
N GLU A 175 19.66 -22.15 -6.39
CA GLU A 175 19.03 -23.09 -7.33
C GLU A 175 18.21 -24.17 -6.61
N LYS A 176 18.63 -24.58 -5.41
CA LYS A 176 17.88 -25.57 -4.63
C LYS A 176 16.51 -24.99 -4.24
N ALA A 177 16.49 -23.75 -3.75
CA ALA A 177 15.25 -23.05 -3.45
C ALA A 177 14.40 -22.84 -4.72
N ALA A 178 15.03 -22.63 -5.88
CA ALA A 178 14.33 -22.46 -7.15
C ALA A 178 13.63 -23.76 -7.58
N ASP A 179 14.32 -24.89 -7.47
CA ASP A 179 13.77 -26.21 -7.79
C ASP A 179 12.63 -26.59 -6.83
N GLU A 180 12.79 -26.35 -5.53
CA GLU A 180 11.73 -26.55 -4.53
C GLU A 180 10.51 -25.67 -4.83
N GLN A 181 10.72 -24.40 -5.14
CA GLN A 181 9.64 -23.47 -5.46
C GLN A 181 8.88 -23.85 -6.73
N ARG A 182 9.58 -24.23 -7.81
CA ARG A 182 8.95 -24.65 -9.08
C ARG A 182 8.11 -25.92 -8.89
N LYS A 183 8.55 -26.81 -8.02
CA LYS A 183 7.93 -28.13 -7.83
C LYS A 183 6.78 -28.13 -6.81
N ASP A 184 6.97 -27.47 -5.68
CA ASP A 184 6.14 -27.71 -4.50
C ASP A 184 5.21 -26.54 -4.16
N TYR A 185 5.49 -25.32 -4.65
CA TYR A 185 4.79 -24.10 -4.23
C TYR A 185 3.73 -23.65 -5.23
N TYR A 186 2.57 -23.25 -4.68
CA TYR A 186 1.41 -22.80 -5.42
C TYR A 186 1.01 -21.39 -4.97
N TYR A 187 0.80 -20.49 -5.93
CA TYR A 187 0.26 -19.16 -5.70
C TYR A 187 -1.11 -19.04 -6.36
N GLN A 188 -2.15 -18.67 -5.59
CA GLN A 188 -3.54 -18.63 -6.07
C GLN A 188 -4.00 -19.93 -6.79
N GLY A 189 -3.51 -21.09 -6.35
CA GLY A 189 -3.88 -22.39 -6.91
C GLY A 189 -3.13 -22.81 -8.19
N ALA A 190 -2.11 -22.06 -8.63
CA ALA A 190 -1.22 -22.43 -9.73
C ALA A 190 0.25 -22.41 -9.31
N GLU A 191 1.08 -23.14 -10.05
CA GLU A 191 2.53 -23.00 -9.98
C GLU A 191 2.96 -21.60 -10.45
N VAL A 192 4.02 -21.07 -9.86
CA VAL A 192 4.61 -19.80 -10.31
C VAL A 192 5.46 -20.10 -11.55
N PRO A 193 5.12 -19.54 -12.74
CA PRO A 193 5.70 -19.99 -14.00
C PRO A 193 7.17 -19.59 -14.21
N ASP A 194 7.63 -18.52 -13.56
CA ASP A 194 9.01 -18.02 -13.70
C ASP A 194 9.62 -17.76 -12.32
N VAL A 195 10.44 -18.72 -11.88
CA VAL A 195 11.22 -18.66 -10.65
C VAL A 195 12.70 -18.59 -11.01
N ARG A 196 13.38 -17.54 -10.53
CA ARG A 196 14.79 -17.26 -10.80
C ARG A 196 15.59 -17.16 -9.49
N ILE A 197 16.90 -17.32 -9.58
CA ILE A 197 17.79 -17.01 -8.46
C ILE A 197 18.06 -15.51 -8.38
N LEU A 198 18.22 -14.98 -7.17
CA LEU A 198 18.55 -13.58 -6.93
C LEU A 198 19.77 -13.18 -7.76
N LYS A 199 19.67 -12.02 -8.41
CA LYS A 199 20.76 -11.45 -9.22
C LYS A 199 21.85 -10.85 -8.33
N PRO A 200 23.08 -10.66 -8.84
CA PRO A 200 24.21 -10.18 -8.04
C PRO A 200 23.94 -8.93 -7.19
N GLU A 201 23.30 -7.88 -7.74
CA GLU A 201 22.99 -6.69 -6.92
C GLU A 201 21.87 -6.97 -5.92
N MET A 202 20.86 -7.78 -6.30
CA MET A 202 19.82 -8.22 -5.36
C MET A 202 20.40 -9.01 -4.18
N GLN A 203 21.37 -9.90 -4.41
CA GLN A 203 22.01 -10.68 -3.35
C GLN A 203 22.78 -9.77 -2.38
N LYS A 204 23.50 -8.77 -2.89
CA LYS A 204 24.22 -7.80 -2.06
C LYS A 204 23.28 -7.01 -1.17
N ILE A 205 22.19 -6.47 -1.73
CA ILE A 205 21.28 -5.61 -0.98
C ILE A 205 20.34 -6.38 -0.04
N ARG A 206 20.13 -7.68 -0.29
CA ARG A 206 19.32 -8.55 0.57
C ARG A 206 19.75 -8.45 2.03
N VAL A 207 21.05 -8.52 2.31
CA VAL A 207 21.61 -8.47 3.67
C VAL A 207 21.25 -7.15 4.36
N CYS A 208 21.39 -6.02 3.65
CA CYS A 208 21.02 -4.70 4.17
C CYS A 208 19.51 -4.60 4.46
N VAL A 209 18.68 -5.19 3.59
CA VAL A 209 17.22 -5.26 3.79
C VAL A 209 16.88 -6.09 5.02
N GLU A 210 17.48 -7.28 5.17
CA GLU A 210 17.26 -8.15 6.33
C GLU A 210 17.62 -7.44 7.64
N GLU A 211 18.81 -6.83 7.71
CA GLU A 211 19.24 -6.10 8.90
C GLU A 211 18.28 -4.95 9.23
N THR A 212 17.90 -4.16 8.23
CA THR A 212 17.02 -3.00 8.43
C THR A 212 15.62 -3.42 8.83
N VAL A 213 15.04 -4.44 8.18
CA VAL A 213 13.71 -4.96 8.53
C VAL A 213 13.74 -5.55 9.93
N ASN A 214 14.78 -6.29 10.32
CA ASN A 214 14.91 -6.82 11.68
C ASN A 214 15.00 -5.70 12.73
N ASN A 215 15.78 -4.65 12.47
CA ASN A 215 15.85 -3.49 13.35
C ASN A 215 14.49 -2.78 13.49
N GLU A 216 13.77 -2.63 12.38
CA GLU A 216 12.43 -2.04 12.36
C GLU A 216 11.39 -2.89 13.09
N ILE A 217 11.47 -4.22 13.01
CA ILE A 217 10.63 -5.14 13.80
C ILE A 217 10.86 -4.89 15.30
N GLN A 218 12.11 -4.86 15.74
CA GLN A 218 12.43 -4.62 17.15
C GLN A 218 11.98 -3.23 17.63
N ARG A 219 12.18 -2.20 16.80
CA ARG A 219 11.72 -0.84 17.07
C ARG A 219 10.20 -0.78 17.19
N ARG A 220 9.47 -1.36 16.23
CA ARG A 220 7.99 -1.37 16.22
C ARG A 220 7.44 -2.08 17.45
N ILE A 221 8.03 -3.23 17.82
CA ILE A 221 7.65 -3.97 19.03
C ILE A 221 7.83 -3.09 20.27
N ARG A 222 8.99 -2.44 20.42
CA ARG A 222 9.31 -1.62 21.58
C ARG A 222 8.41 -0.38 21.70
N ASP A 223 8.21 0.33 20.59
CA ASP A 223 7.66 1.69 20.60
C ASP A 223 6.14 1.73 20.35
N PHE A 224 5.59 0.76 19.60
CA PHE A 224 4.18 0.79 19.18
C PHE A 224 3.33 -0.36 19.75
N TYR A 225 3.93 -1.50 20.09
CA TYR A 225 3.13 -2.66 20.53
C TYR A 225 2.87 -2.66 22.04
N PRO A 226 1.71 -3.20 22.47
CA PRO A 226 1.31 -3.21 23.87
C PRO A 226 2.37 -3.83 24.79
N GLY A 227 2.87 -3.02 25.73
CA GLY A 227 3.86 -3.44 26.71
C GLY A 227 5.24 -3.75 26.13
N GLY A 228 5.57 -3.28 24.93
CA GLY A 228 6.87 -3.52 24.29
C GLY A 228 7.06 -4.97 23.87
N LYS A 229 5.96 -5.70 23.58
CA LYS A 229 5.98 -7.14 23.29
C LYS A 229 5.44 -7.43 21.90
N LYS A 230 5.98 -8.48 21.28
CA LYS A 230 5.50 -8.98 19.99
C LYS A 230 4.01 -9.32 20.07
N LEU A 231 3.31 -9.19 18.95
CA LEU A 231 1.91 -9.60 18.85
C LEU A 231 1.79 -11.12 18.91
N ARG A 232 0.60 -11.59 19.32
CA ARG A 232 0.26 -13.01 19.21
C ARG A 232 0.34 -13.46 17.75
N TYR A 233 0.92 -14.64 17.54
CA TYR A 233 1.24 -15.25 16.24
C TYR A 233 2.39 -14.59 15.47
N GLN A 234 2.99 -13.51 16.00
CA GLN A 234 4.17 -12.91 15.38
C GLN A 234 5.39 -13.79 15.65
N ASN A 235 6.09 -14.19 14.58
CA ASN A 235 7.31 -14.98 14.66
C ASN A 235 8.41 -14.19 15.39
N PRO A 236 9.04 -14.75 16.45
CA PRO A 236 10.13 -14.09 17.16
C PRO A 236 11.48 -14.20 16.44
N LYS A 237 11.63 -15.11 15.46
CA LYS A 237 12.88 -15.30 14.73
C LYS A 237 13.16 -14.10 13.80
N PRO A 238 14.44 -13.83 13.51
CA PRO A 238 14.79 -12.81 12.53
C PRO A 238 14.10 -13.04 11.19
N PHE A 239 13.70 -11.93 10.56
CA PHE A 239 13.27 -11.89 9.18
C PHE A 239 14.43 -12.33 8.26
N ASP A 240 14.13 -13.30 7.39
CA ASP A 240 15.02 -13.82 6.36
C ASP A 240 14.38 -13.54 5.00
N ALA A 241 15.05 -12.76 4.17
CA ALA A 241 14.55 -12.33 2.86
C ALA A 241 14.80 -13.41 1.81
N ASN A 242 14.30 -14.62 2.07
CA ASN A 242 14.59 -15.82 1.27
C ASN A 242 13.83 -15.88 -0.06
N CYS A 243 12.85 -15.02 -0.27
CA CYS A 243 12.22 -14.85 -1.58
C CYS A 243 11.78 -13.41 -1.83
N ALA A 244 11.60 -13.06 -3.11
CA ALA A 244 11.18 -11.73 -3.50
C ALA A 244 10.31 -11.75 -4.76
N PHE A 245 9.25 -10.94 -4.76
CA PHE A 245 8.53 -10.58 -5.99
C PHE A 245 9.10 -9.27 -6.53
N VAL A 246 9.57 -9.28 -7.78
CA VAL A 246 9.96 -8.06 -8.48
C VAL A 246 8.83 -7.66 -9.42
N ASN A 247 8.16 -6.55 -9.11
CA ASN A 247 7.07 -5.98 -9.89
C ASN A 247 7.56 -4.79 -10.70
N VAL A 248 7.23 -4.74 -11.98
CA VAL A 248 7.58 -3.64 -12.89
C VAL A 248 6.30 -2.98 -13.40
N TYR A 249 6.18 -1.69 -13.08
CA TYR A 249 5.13 -0.80 -13.56
C TYR A 249 5.74 0.10 -14.65
N ALA A 250 5.46 -0.17 -15.92
CA ALA A 250 6.06 0.50 -17.06
C ALA A 250 5.58 1.96 -17.26
N GLY A 251 4.46 2.34 -16.65
CA GLY A 251 3.90 3.68 -16.70
C GLY A 251 2.73 3.91 -15.74
N GLY A 252 2.05 5.05 -15.89
CA GLY A 252 1.04 5.54 -14.94
C GLY A 252 -0.24 4.74 -14.89
N ALA A 253 -0.63 4.10 -16.00
CA ALA A 253 -1.83 3.27 -16.04
C ALA A 253 -1.67 1.93 -15.29
N GLU A 254 -0.44 1.41 -15.20
CA GLU A 254 -0.18 0.13 -14.54
C GLU A 254 -0.34 0.25 -13.03
N ASN A 255 -1.00 -0.74 -12.42
CA ASN A 255 -1.45 -0.66 -11.04
C ASN A 255 -1.52 -2.05 -10.39
N VAL A 256 -1.90 -2.11 -9.12
CA VAL A 256 -2.37 -3.36 -8.50
C VAL A 256 -3.50 -2.99 -7.55
N GLY A 257 -4.65 -3.66 -7.70
CA GLY A 257 -5.84 -3.39 -6.90
C GLY A 257 -5.64 -3.72 -5.41
N TYR A 258 -6.60 -3.33 -4.57
CA TYR A 258 -6.53 -3.58 -3.13
C TYR A 258 -6.49 -5.07 -2.79
N HIS A 259 -5.38 -5.50 -2.20
CA HIS A 259 -5.14 -6.87 -1.77
C HIS A 259 -4.38 -6.90 -0.43
N ALA A 260 -4.24 -8.09 0.13
CA ALA A 260 -3.27 -8.40 1.16
C ALA A 260 -2.39 -9.54 0.64
N ASP A 261 -1.14 -9.60 1.08
CA ASP A 261 -0.24 -10.65 0.64
C ASP A 261 -0.71 -12.02 1.14
N GLN A 262 -0.58 -13.05 0.29
CA GLN A 262 -1.04 -14.40 0.61
C GLN A 262 -0.22 -15.01 1.75
N LEU A 263 -0.88 -15.31 2.86
CA LEU A 263 -0.24 -15.76 4.10
C LEU A 263 0.22 -17.23 4.08
N THR A 264 -0.06 -17.98 3.01
CA THR A 264 0.04 -19.45 3.01
C THR A 264 1.44 -19.94 3.39
N TYR A 265 2.48 -19.32 2.84
CA TYR A 265 3.88 -19.68 3.12
C TYR A 265 4.57 -18.69 4.06
N LEU A 266 3.97 -17.52 4.27
CA LEU A 266 4.47 -16.49 5.19
C LEU A 266 4.10 -16.81 6.65
N GLY A 267 2.94 -17.43 6.85
CA GLY A 267 2.31 -17.61 8.15
C GLY A 267 1.55 -16.37 8.64
N PRO A 268 0.91 -16.49 9.82
CA PRO A 268 0.30 -15.37 10.53
C PRO A 268 1.26 -14.20 10.78
N ARG A 269 0.72 -12.98 10.82
CA ARG A 269 1.41 -11.78 11.30
C ARG A 269 2.76 -11.52 10.62
N ALA A 270 2.81 -11.80 9.32
CA ALA A 270 4.02 -11.72 8.52
C ALA A 270 4.48 -10.26 8.31
N VAL A 271 5.78 -10.06 8.38
CA VAL A 271 6.45 -8.79 8.06
C VAL A 271 7.02 -8.87 6.65
N ILE A 272 6.91 -7.78 5.88
CA ILE A 272 7.34 -7.70 4.49
C ILE A 272 8.16 -6.43 4.27
N GLY A 273 9.31 -6.57 3.61
CA GLY A 273 10.16 -5.44 3.20
C GLY A 273 9.97 -5.12 1.72
N SER A 274 9.61 -3.89 1.37
CA SER A 274 9.32 -3.49 -0.01
C SER A 274 10.22 -2.33 -0.46
N LEU A 275 11.19 -2.61 -1.30
CA LEU A 275 12.11 -1.60 -1.86
C LEU A 275 11.58 -1.07 -3.20
N SER A 276 11.38 0.24 -3.29
CA SER A 276 10.92 0.94 -4.50
C SER A 276 12.07 1.66 -5.21
N LEU A 277 12.16 1.49 -6.53
CA LEU A 277 13.14 2.11 -7.43
C LEU A 277 12.44 2.69 -8.66
N GLY A 278 13.12 3.61 -9.35
CA GLY A 278 12.56 4.39 -10.45
C GLY A 278 11.50 5.41 -10.01
N VAL A 279 10.41 5.52 -10.78
CA VAL A 279 9.37 6.53 -10.61
C VAL A 279 8.62 6.40 -9.28
N ALA A 280 8.33 7.54 -8.66
CA ALA A 280 7.50 7.62 -7.46
C ALA A 280 6.04 7.24 -7.73
N ARG A 281 5.45 6.43 -6.85
CA ARG A 281 4.02 6.05 -6.95
C ARG A 281 3.36 6.03 -5.57
N GLU A 282 2.04 6.17 -5.57
CA GLU A 282 1.23 6.07 -4.36
C GLU A 282 0.96 4.61 -4.01
N PHE A 283 1.46 4.20 -2.85
CA PHE A 283 1.04 3.00 -2.17
C PHE A 283 -0.13 3.34 -1.25
N ARG A 284 -1.33 2.88 -1.61
CA ARG A 284 -2.54 3.19 -0.86
C ARG A 284 -2.93 2.05 0.05
N VAL A 285 -3.17 2.35 1.31
CA VAL A 285 -3.66 1.41 2.32
C VAL A 285 -5.06 1.77 2.79
N ARG A 286 -5.85 0.75 3.10
CA ARG A 286 -7.14 0.89 3.76
C ARG A 286 -7.31 -0.22 4.78
N ARG A 287 -7.85 0.11 5.94
CA ARG A 287 -8.13 -0.85 7.00
C ARG A 287 -9.43 -1.58 6.71
N ILE A 288 -9.49 -2.89 7.00
CA ILE A 288 -10.61 -3.78 6.65
C ILE A 288 -11.34 -4.37 7.86
N VAL A 289 -10.97 -3.94 9.07
CA VAL A 289 -11.58 -4.40 10.33
C VAL A 289 -12.81 -3.53 10.63
N PRO A 290 -14.01 -4.13 10.83
CA PRO A 290 -15.19 -3.40 11.27
C PRO A 290 -14.97 -2.73 12.63
N ARG A 291 -15.56 -1.55 12.85
CA ARG A 291 -15.56 -0.90 14.17
C ARG A 291 -16.37 -1.73 15.17
N ASP A 292 -16.01 -1.63 16.45
CA ASP A 292 -16.83 -2.18 17.53
C ASP A 292 -18.13 -1.38 17.70
N LYS A 293 -19.17 -2.08 18.18
CA LYS A 293 -20.62 -1.78 18.01
C LYS A 293 -21.19 -0.54 18.72
N ASP A 294 -20.37 0.40 19.16
CA ASP A 294 -20.89 1.64 19.78
C ASP A 294 -21.35 2.68 18.74
N ASP A 295 -20.95 2.53 17.48
CA ASP A 295 -21.50 3.28 16.35
C ASP A 295 -22.69 2.52 15.71
N LYS A 296 -23.89 2.68 16.28
CA LYS A 296 -25.16 2.04 15.83
C LYS A 296 -25.67 2.43 14.42
N ALA A 297 -24.81 2.98 13.56
CA ALA A 297 -25.16 3.43 12.21
C ALA A 297 -24.29 2.81 11.09
N ALA A 298 -23.45 1.82 11.41
CA ALA A 298 -22.53 1.23 10.46
C ALA A 298 -23.10 -0.08 9.86
N ASP A 299 -23.81 0.04 8.74
CA ASP A 299 -24.05 -1.10 7.82
C ASP A 299 -22.72 -1.77 7.44
N ASP A 300 -22.76 -3.06 7.07
CA ASP A 300 -21.61 -3.90 6.67
C ASP A 300 -20.73 -3.31 5.54
N ALA A 301 -21.15 -2.21 4.92
CA ALA A 301 -20.33 -1.37 4.03
C ALA A 301 -19.30 -0.49 4.78
N ALA A 302 -19.27 -0.48 6.11
CA ALA A 302 -18.51 0.47 6.91
C ALA A 302 -16.99 0.25 6.95
N ALA A 303 -16.49 -0.92 6.51
CA ALA A 303 -15.05 -1.09 6.30
C ALA A 303 -14.53 -0.17 5.18
N ASP A 304 -15.36 0.19 4.19
CA ASP A 304 -15.03 1.20 3.18
C ASP A 304 -15.13 2.65 3.70
N THR A 305 -15.65 2.85 4.91
CA THR A 305 -15.86 4.17 5.53
C THR A 305 -14.61 4.71 6.23
N GLN A 306 -13.58 3.89 6.46
CA GLN A 306 -12.33 4.31 7.11
C GLN A 306 -11.40 5.14 6.20
N GLY A 307 -11.81 5.41 4.96
CA GLY A 307 -11.05 6.17 3.97
C GLY A 307 -9.74 5.50 3.55
N GLN A 308 -9.06 6.09 2.57
CA GLN A 308 -7.82 5.57 2.01
C GLN A 308 -6.66 6.44 2.46
N ILE A 309 -5.53 5.83 2.78
CA ILE A 309 -4.29 6.52 3.12
C ILE A 309 -3.31 6.28 1.97
N ALA A 310 -2.75 7.33 1.37
CA ALA A 310 -1.71 7.26 0.36
C ALA A 310 -0.34 7.53 0.98
N ILE A 311 0.56 6.56 0.86
CA ILE A 311 1.97 6.68 1.20
C ILE A 311 2.73 6.86 -0.12
N HIS A 312 3.48 7.97 -0.24
CA HIS A 312 4.29 8.20 -1.43
C HIS A 312 5.60 7.41 -1.32
N LEU A 313 5.86 6.57 -2.32
CA LEU A 313 7.08 5.77 -2.39
C LEU A 313 8.00 6.35 -3.47
N PRO A 314 8.91 7.29 -3.13
CA PRO A 314 9.89 7.81 -4.07
C PRO A 314 10.95 6.76 -4.42
N HIS A 315 11.81 7.10 -5.38
CA HIS A 315 13.01 6.33 -5.69
C HIS A 315 13.80 6.00 -4.41
N ASN A 316 14.30 4.78 -4.32
CA ASN A 316 15.16 4.31 -3.24
C ASN A 316 14.51 4.45 -1.85
N SER A 317 13.26 4.04 -1.74
CA SER A 317 12.54 3.95 -0.46
C SER A 317 12.27 2.50 -0.08
N LEU A 318 12.61 2.13 1.16
CA LEU A 318 12.25 0.85 1.76
C LEU A 318 11.03 1.07 2.65
N LEU A 319 9.91 0.44 2.29
CA LEU A 319 8.70 0.38 3.12
C LEU A 319 8.69 -0.96 3.87
N VAL A 320 8.55 -0.94 5.19
CA VAL A 320 8.33 -2.14 6.00
C VAL A 320 6.86 -2.23 6.36
N MET A 321 6.19 -3.28 5.91
CA MET A 321 4.83 -3.64 6.31
C MET A 321 4.90 -4.52 7.56
N HIS A 322 4.48 -3.99 8.70
CA HIS A 322 4.56 -4.67 10.00
C HIS A 322 3.47 -5.73 10.18
N ALA A 323 3.59 -6.47 11.29
CA ALA A 323 2.89 -7.73 11.53
C ALA A 323 1.38 -7.67 11.33
N GLU A 324 0.72 -6.56 11.64
CA GLU A 324 -0.72 -6.42 11.50
C GLU A 324 -1.22 -6.09 10.08
N MET A 325 -0.32 -5.78 9.14
CA MET A 325 -0.66 -5.24 7.83
C MET A 325 -1.52 -6.20 7.00
N GLN A 326 -1.18 -7.50 6.95
CA GLN A 326 -1.82 -8.43 6.03
C GLN A 326 -3.18 -8.94 6.52
N GLU A 327 -3.44 -8.88 7.82
CA GLU A 327 -4.76 -9.21 8.37
C GLU A 327 -5.67 -7.99 8.43
N GLU A 328 -5.18 -6.86 8.94
CA GLU A 328 -6.05 -5.74 9.29
C GLU A 328 -6.21 -4.71 8.16
N TRP A 329 -5.35 -4.78 7.15
CA TRP A 329 -5.29 -3.80 6.06
C TRP A 329 -5.25 -4.47 4.70
N LYS A 330 -5.60 -3.68 3.68
CA LYS A 330 -5.33 -3.98 2.28
C LYS A 330 -4.54 -2.84 1.69
N HIS A 331 -3.70 -3.17 0.73
CA HIS A 331 -2.88 -2.20 0.01
C HIS A 331 -3.01 -2.32 -1.50
N SER A 332 -2.66 -1.25 -2.21
CA SER A 332 -2.71 -1.14 -3.67
C SER A 332 -1.64 -0.17 -4.17
N ILE A 333 -1.28 -0.28 -5.45
CA ILE A 333 -0.57 0.79 -6.17
C ILE A 333 -1.59 1.45 -7.09
N ALA A 334 -1.90 2.72 -6.85
CA ALA A 334 -2.91 3.43 -7.62
C ALA A 334 -2.37 3.88 -8.99
N PRO A 335 -3.20 3.88 -10.06
CA PRO A 335 -2.84 4.53 -11.32
C PRO A 335 -2.45 6.00 -11.09
N ALA A 336 -1.47 6.49 -11.82
CA ALA A 336 -1.01 7.87 -11.78
C ALA A 336 -1.29 8.54 -13.13
N PRO A 337 -2.10 9.62 -13.19
CA PRO A 337 -2.40 10.32 -14.45
C PRO A 337 -1.18 11.09 -14.99
N SER A 338 -0.30 11.53 -14.09
CA SER A 338 0.98 12.15 -14.42
C SER A 338 2.12 11.40 -13.74
N ILE A 339 3.26 11.32 -14.41
CA ILE A 339 4.50 10.72 -13.90
C ILE A 339 5.64 11.66 -14.24
N ASP A 340 6.46 11.95 -13.22
CA ASP A 340 7.76 12.57 -13.41
C ASP A 340 8.79 11.48 -13.76
N PRO A 341 9.41 11.52 -14.96
CA PRO A 341 10.35 10.49 -15.37
C PRO A 341 11.60 10.45 -14.49
N HIS A 342 12.05 9.24 -14.14
CA HIS A 342 13.32 9.02 -13.46
C HIS A 342 14.50 9.06 -14.46
N PRO A 343 15.66 9.67 -14.14
CA PRO A 343 16.79 9.81 -15.06
C PRO A 343 17.26 8.50 -15.70
N LEU A 344 17.23 7.40 -14.94
CA LEU A 344 17.68 6.08 -15.42
C LEU A 344 16.52 5.18 -15.90
N ALA A 345 15.33 5.32 -15.31
CA ALA A 345 14.22 4.37 -15.53
C ALA A 345 13.15 4.89 -16.49
N GLY A 346 13.24 6.18 -16.90
CA GLY A 346 12.16 6.87 -17.58
C GLY A 346 10.88 6.79 -16.74
N ASN A 347 9.80 6.28 -17.32
CA ASN A 347 8.49 6.19 -16.65
C ASN A 347 8.31 4.95 -15.76
N LYS A 348 9.34 4.09 -15.65
CA LYS A 348 9.21 2.81 -14.97
C LYS A 348 9.39 2.94 -13.47
N ARG A 349 8.55 2.24 -12.71
CA ARG A 349 8.76 1.91 -11.30
C ARG A 349 9.06 0.42 -11.19
N ILE A 350 10.13 0.08 -10.48
CA ILE A 350 10.45 -1.30 -10.11
C ILE A 350 10.31 -1.42 -8.60
N ASN A 351 9.67 -2.49 -8.14
CA ASN A 351 9.50 -2.76 -6.72
C ASN A 351 9.93 -4.19 -6.40
N ILE A 352 10.80 -4.33 -5.40
CA ILE A 352 11.22 -5.63 -4.87
C ILE A 352 10.52 -5.84 -3.53
N THR A 353 9.60 -6.79 -3.47
CA THR A 353 8.89 -7.18 -2.25
C THR A 353 9.54 -8.43 -1.67
N TYR A 354 10.45 -8.23 -0.72
CA TYR A 354 11.11 -9.28 0.05
C TYR A 354 10.17 -9.90 1.08
N ARG A 355 10.21 -11.23 1.13
CA ARG A 355 9.33 -12.06 1.95
C ARG A 355 10.15 -13.15 2.63
N HIS A 356 9.62 -13.65 3.74
CA HIS A 356 10.17 -14.78 4.48
C HIS A 356 9.19 -15.95 4.38
N TYR A 357 9.48 -16.91 3.49
CA TYR A 357 8.76 -18.19 3.47
C TYR A 357 9.28 -19.08 4.58
N LYS A 358 8.41 -19.41 5.55
CA LYS A 358 8.79 -20.20 6.73
C LYS A 358 8.86 -21.68 6.38
N GLU A 359 9.90 -22.37 6.86
CA GLU A 359 10.02 -23.83 6.69
C GLU A 359 8.83 -24.59 7.30
N SER A 360 8.32 -24.13 8.43
CA SER A 360 7.13 -24.73 9.06
C SER A 360 5.84 -24.55 8.25
N MET A 361 5.84 -23.59 7.32
CA MET A 361 4.74 -23.33 6.39
C MET A 361 5.00 -23.95 5.01
N HIS A 362 6.05 -24.77 4.84
CA HIS A 362 6.37 -25.41 3.57
C HIS A 362 5.16 -26.22 3.04
N PRO A 363 4.89 -26.23 1.71
CA PRO A 363 3.77 -26.96 1.10
C PRO A 363 3.61 -28.43 1.49
N ARG A 364 4.71 -29.06 1.92
CA ARG A 364 4.75 -30.45 2.43
C ARG A 364 3.95 -30.66 3.71
N PHE A 365 3.74 -29.59 4.48
CA PHE A 365 2.95 -29.58 5.70
C PHE A 365 1.57 -28.94 5.48
N THR A 366 1.43 -28.05 4.50
CA THR A 366 0.16 -27.43 4.14
C THR A 366 -0.90 -28.49 3.79
N PRO A 367 -2.11 -28.43 4.39
CA PRO A 367 -3.18 -29.36 4.04
C PRO A 367 -3.54 -29.29 2.56
N ARG A 368 -4.02 -30.39 2.00
CA ARG A 368 -4.50 -30.43 0.61
C ARG A 368 -6.01 -30.48 0.58
N CYS A 369 -6.60 -29.72 -0.35
CA CYS A 369 -8.05 -29.73 -0.53
C CYS A 369 -8.50 -30.96 -1.34
N LYS A 370 -9.82 -31.10 -1.55
CA LYS A 370 -10.40 -32.18 -2.35
C LYS A 370 -9.99 -32.14 -3.84
N CYS A 371 -9.45 -31.02 -4.33
CA CYS A 371 -8.90 -30.89 -5.68
C CYS A 371 -7.45 -31.39 -5.78
N GLY A 372 -6.81 -31.80 -4.68
CA GLY A 372 -5.44 -32.27 -4.65
C GLY A 372 -4.37 -31.16 -4.55
N VAL A 373 -4.76 -29.89 -4.56
CA VAL A 373 -3.83 -28.74 -4.43
C VAL A 373 -3.69 -28.27 -2.97
N PRO A 374 -2.55 -27.69 -2.58
CA PRO A 374 -2.40 -27.06 -1.28
C PRO A 374 -3.45 -25.98 -1.04
N VAL A 375 -4.02 -25.96 0.17
CA VAL A 375 -4.97 -24.92 0.58
C VAL A 375 -4.26 -23.61 0.91
N SER A 376 -5.00 -22.51 0.82
CA SER A 376 -4.48 -21.18 1.12
C SER A 376 -4.92 -20.69 2.49
N LEU A 377 -3.99 -20.12 3.24
CA LEU A 377 -4.22 -19.54 4.56
C LEU A 377 -4.87 -18.16 4.43
N LYS A 378 -5.96 -17.94 5.16
CA LYS A 378 -6.65 -16.64 5.25
C LYS A 378 -6.97 -16.30 6.70
N CYS A 379 -6.95 -15.01 7.05
CA CYS A 379 -7.39 -14.53 8.36
C CYS A 379 -8.83 -13.99 8.26
N SER A 380 -9.70 -14.42 9.19
CA SER A 380 -11.07 -13.94 9.28
C SER A 380 -11.11 -12.64 10.08
N MET A 381 -11.46 -11.52 9.44
CA MET A 381 -11.50 -10.20 10.11
C MET A 381 -12.88 -9.54 10.10
N LYS A 382 -13.79 -10.03 9.25
CA LYS A 382 -15.14 -9.47 9.08
C LYS A 382 -16.10 -9.92 10.19
N SER A 383 -16.08 -11.21 10.54
CA SER A 383 -16.95 -11.76 11.57
C SER A 383 -16.44 -11.37 12.95
N ALA A 384 -17.27 -10.72 13.77
CA ALA A 384 -16.90 -10.39 15.15
C ALA A 384 -16.56 -11.64 15.99
N VAL A 385 -17.26 -12.76 15.76
CA VAL A 385 -17.07 -14.02 16.51
C VAL A 385 -15.75 -14.70 16.14
N ASN A 386 -15.37 -14.65 14.86
CA ASN A 386 -14.18 -15.35 14.36
C ASN A 386 -13.02 -14.40 14.04
N ARG A 387 -13.07 -13.16 14.55
CA ARG A 387 -12.09 -12.12 14.24
C ARG A 387 -10.69 -12.57 14.70
N GLY A 388 -9.70 -12.47 13.81
CA GLY A 388 -8.32 -12.87 14.07
C GLY A 388 -8.07 -14.38 14.03
N ARG A 389 -9.09 -15.20 13.69
CA ARG A 389 -8.90 -16.65 13.49
C ARG A 389 -8.45 -16.93 12.06
N TYR A 390 -7.57 -17.91 11.92
CA TYR A 390 -7.02 -18.32 10.62
C TYR A 390 -7.73 -19.56 10.09
N MET A 391 -7.90 -19.63 8.78
CA MET A 391 -8.57 -20.73 8.09
C MET A 391 -7.83 -21.13 6.83
N TRP A 392 -7.84 -22.42 6.57
CA TRP A 392 -7.40 -23.05 5.33
C TRP A 392 -8.58 -23.13 4.37
N THR A 393 -8.41 -22.59 3.16
CA THR A 393 -9.48 -22.59 2.14
C THR A 393 -8.95 -23.03 0.78
N CYS A 394 -9.81 -23.64 -0.04
CA CYS A 394 -9.45 -23.96 -1.42
C CYS A 394 -9.46 -22.70 -2.31
N ASP A 395 -8.37 -22.49 -3.05
CA ASP A 395 -8.21 -21.37 -3.98
C ASP A 395 -8.31 -21.79 -5.46
N MET A 396 -8.78 -23.01 -5.75
CA MET A 396 -8.95 -23.49 -7.12
C MET A 396 -9.90 -22.62 -7.96
N SER A 397 -10.80 -21.84 -7.34
CA SER A 397 -11.67 -20.90 -8.04
C SER A 397 -10.93 -19.71 -8.68
N TYR A 398 -9.67 -19.46 -8.32
CA TYR A 398 -8.84 -18.44 -8.97
C TYR A 398 -8.22 -18.95 -10.30
N GLN A 399 -8.27 -20.26 -10.53
CA GLN A 399 -7.77 -20.88 -11.75
C GLN A 399 -8.79 -20.79 -12.89
N ILE A 400 -8.31 -20.53 -14.10
CA ILE A 400 -9.15 -20.28 -15.26
C ILE A 400 -10.02 -21.52 -15.56
N GLY A 401 -11.34 -21.34 -15.53
CA GLY A 401 -12.33 -22.38 -15.85
C GLY A 401 -12.50 -23.44 -14.77
N GLN A 402 -11.93 -23.27 -13.57
CA GLN A 402 -11.97 -24.26 -12.50
C GLN A 402 -12.92 -23.83 -11.38
N LYS A 403 -13.54 -24.83 -10.72
CA LYS A 403 -14.41 -24.60 -9.56
C LYS A 403 -13.70 -25.03 -8.28
N GLY A 404 -13.82 -24.22 -7.23
CA GLY A 404 -13.37 -24.58 -5.88
C GLY A 404 -14.18 -25.73 -5.29
N CYS A 405 -13.55 -26.56 -4.44
CA CYS A 405 -14.23 -27.67 -3.75
C CYS A 405 -14.83 -27.28 -2.39
N ASN A 406 -14.91 -25.98 -2.09
CA ASN A 406 -15.41 -25.43 -0.81
C ASN A 406 -14.73 -26.03 0.43
N PHE A 407 -13.48 -26.51 0.30
CA PHE A 407 -12.71 -26.98 1.44
C PHE A 407 -12.51 -25.84 2.44
N PHE A 408 -12.72 -26.15 3.71
CA PHE A 408 -12.59 -25.25 4.83
C PHE A 408 -12.10 -26.02 6.06
N GLU A 409 -11.09 -25.51 6.73
CA GLU A 409 -10.61 -26.01 8.01
C GLU A 409 -10.05 -24.85 8.84
N TRP A 410 -10.28 -24.84 10.15
CA TRP A 410 -9.65 -23.86 11.03
C TRP A 410 -8.16 -24.19 11.17
N ALA A 411 -7.31 -23.18 10.98
CA ALA A 411 -5.88 -23.29 11.18
C ALA A 411 -5.54 -22.91 12.63
N GLU A 412 -4.76 -23.74 13.29
CA GLU A 412 -4.31 -23.51 14.66
C GLU A 412 -2.81 -23.22 14.67
N PHE A 413 -2.42 -22.21 15.44
CA PHE A 413 -1.05 -21.75 15.59
C PHE A 413 -0.75 -21.53 17.07
N ASP A 414 0.49 -21.76 17.47
CA ASP A 414 0.99 -21.31 18.77
C ASP A 414 1.23 -19.79 18.80
N ASP A 415 1.63 -19.23 19.94
CA ASP A 415 1.82 -17.78 20.07
C ASP A 415 2.95 -17.20 19.19
N ASP A 416 3.82 -18.04 18.61
CA ASP A 416 4.89 -17.68 17.68
C ASP A 416 4.49 -17.84 16.21
N GLY A 417 3.23 -18.20 15.96
CA GLY A 417 2.70 -18.38 14.61
C GLY A 417 3.23 -19.65 13.96
N GLU A 418 3.65 -20.64 14.74
CA GLU A 418 4.00 -21.97 14.26
C GLU A 418 2.75 -22.84 14.20
N PRO A 419 2.52 -23.55 13.08
CA PRO A 419 1.33 -24.37 12.90
C PRO A 419 1.32 -25.55 13.88
N LEU A 420 0.19 -25.72 14.58
CA LEU A 420 -0.07 -26.86 15.44
C LEU A 420 -0.57 -28.02 14.58
N TRP A 421 0.36 -28.73 13.94
CA TRP A 421 0.00 -29.92 13.19
C TRP A 421 -0.57 -30.97 14.16
N PRO A 422 -1.77 -31.54 13.92
CA PRO A 422 -2.19 -32.70 14.67
C PRO A 422 -1.09 -33.75 14.50
N ALA A 423 -0.54 -34.24 15.62
CA ALA A 423 0.49 -35.26 15.61
C ALA A 423 0.04 -36.32 14.62
N LYS A 424 0.78 -36.50 13.51
CA LYS A 424 0.46 -37.52 12.51
C LYS A 424 0.29 -38.80 13.31
N GLY A 425 -0.95 -39.29 13.42
CA GLY A 425 -1.26 -40.48 14.18
C GLY A 425 -0.27 -41.55 13.73
N GLY A 426 0.53 -42.05 14.67
CA GLY A 426 1.44 -43.14 14.39
C GLY A 426 0.61 -44.26 13.78
N GLY A 427 0.78 -44.49 12.48
CA GLY A 427 0.21 -45.63 11.80
C GLY A 427 0.71 -46.89 12.51
N LYS A 428 -0.23 -47.62 13.10
CA LYS A 428 -0.10 -49.06 13.25
C LYS A 428 -0.52 -49.72 11.96
#